data_AF-A0A2W6V277-F1
#
_entry.id   AF-A0A2W6V277-F1
#
_cell.length_a   1.000
_cell.length_b   1.000
_cell.length_c   1.000
_cell.angle_alpha   90.00
_cell.angle_beta   90.00
_cell.angle_gamma   90.00
#
_symmetry.space_group_name_H-M   'P 1'
#
loop_
_entity.id
_entity.type
_entity.pdbx_description
1 polymer ?
#
loop_
_entity_poly.entity_id
_entity_poly.type
_entity_poly.pdbx_seq_one_letter_code
_entity_poly.pdbx_strand_id
1 'polypeptide(L)'
;MSGEYYSPEGEYLRRVLDRRHARREVAAAGWWSRRRALGRLRELEESDGLESVAQRWARELLRTEIANAWARTSRHSNEWHPRLLERLPGLAEEAAAEAVLQAGDDELLHPLLTAAAAEQIARENVDRVRRVVDDPTIYLLRTTTPDGDPMVVLQHAASGLRGRFAVDPVDGFGDVFSKPYDIPSINPDNPHDDGNRWELYAGLGIGRRLYLAAAEIRPHIRWRAGIQSPYAVPLRTRLHNADPYHWAGHCAWCSERRIIWREAGPAEFSEHPITPAPAAIAPRLIEVTTSSR
;
A
#
# COMPACT_ATOMS: atom_id res chain seq x y z
N MET A 1 6.87 23.74 13.40
CA MET A 1 7.80 23.81 12.26
C MET A 1 7.45 22.67 11.33
N SER A 2 6.68 22.94 10.29
CA SER A 2 5.94 21.96 9.49
C SER A 2 6.85 21.17 8.53
N GLY A 3 6.46 19.94 8.23
CA GLY A 3 7.19 18.99 7.37
C GLY A 3 7.47 19.47 5.93
N GLU A 4 6.94 20.62 5.51
CA GLU A 4 7.26 21.29 4.25
C GLU A 4 8.74 21.71 4.15
N TYR A 5 9.43 21.90 5.29
CA TYR A 5 10.85 22.30 5.30
C TYR A 5 11.83 21.21 4.86
N TYR A 6 11.37 19.95 4.75
CA TYR A 6 12.18 18.78 4.40
C TYR A 6 11.66 18.02 3.17
N SER A 7 10.77 18.63 2.36
CA SER A 7 10.37 18.01 1.09
C SER A 7 11.44 18.24 0.00
N PRO A 8 11.58 17.32 -0.98
CA PRO A 8 12.46 17.54 -2.13
C PRO A 8 12.16 18.84 -2.89
N GLU A 9 10.88 19.21 -2.99
CA GLU A 9 10.42 20.48 -3.57
C GLU A 9 10.95 21.69 -2.78
N GLY A 10 10.74 21.72 -1.46
CA GLY A 10 11.17 22.84 -0.63
C GLY A 10 12.70 22.99 -0.62
N GLU A 11 13.43 21.87 -0.64
CA GLU A 11 14.88 21.88 -0.77
C GLU A 11 15.34 22.40 -2.13
N TYR A 12 14.66 21.99 -3.22
CA TYR A 12 14.96 22.46 -4.57
C TYR A 12 14.73 23.97 -4.71
N LEU A 13 13.53 24.44 -4.32
CA LEU A 13 13.14 25.85 -4.43
C LEU A 13 14.11 26.75 -3.65
N ARG A 14 14.55 26.31 -2.46
CA ARG A 14 15.56 27.04 -1.67
C ARG A 14 16.88 27.19 -2.44
N ARG A 15 17.41 26.11 -3.01
CA ARG A 15 18.67 26.16 -3.77
C ARG A 15 18.55 27.04 -5.02
N VAL A 16 17.40 26.99 -5.71
CA VAL A 16 17.11 27.89 -6.85
C VAL A 16 17.08 29.35 -6.39
N LEU A 17 16.44 29.66 -5.26
CA LEU A 17 16.39 31.02 -4.70
C LEU A 17 17.76 31.51 -4.27
N ASP A 18 18.60 30.67 -3.67
CA ASP A 18 19.97 31.00 -3.27
C ASP A 18 20.82 31.36 -4.49
N ARG A 19 20.79 30.54 -5.56
CA ARG A 19 21.45 30.86 -6.83
C ARG A 19 20.94 32.15 -7.43
N ARG A 20 19.61 32.37 -7.42
CA ARG A 20 19.00 33.60 -7.95
C ARG A 20 19.45 34.83 -7.16
N HIS A 21 19.55 34.72 -5.85
CA HIS A 21 20.05 35.78 -4.98
C HIS A 21 21.52 36.10 -5.27
N ALA A 22 22.38 35.08 -5.31
CA ALA A 22 23.80 35.23 -5.64
C ALA A 22 24.02 35.87 -7.03
N ARG A 23 23.23 35.48 -8.03
CA ARG A 23 23.27 36.10 -9.38
C ARG A 23 22.86 37.58 -9.34
N ARG A 24 21.86 37.95 -8.54
CA ARG A 24 21.47 39.35 -8.33
C ARG A 24 22.56 40.15 -7.60
N GLU A 25 23.21 39.57 -6.59
CA GLU A 25 24.36 40.22 -5.93
C GLU A 25 25.49 40.50 -6.91
N VAL A 26 25.82 39.53 -7.78
CA VAL A 26 26.83 39.72 -8.84
C VAL A 26 26.45 40.84 -9.79
N ALA A 27 25.18 40.91 -10.20
CA ALA A 27 24.69 41.94 -11.10
C ALA A 27 24.67 43.34 -10.47
N ALA A 28 24.40 43.44 -9.16
CA ALA A 28 24.39 44.69 -8.41
C ALA A 28 25.78 45.15 -7.92
N ALA A 29 26.79 44.28 -7.98
CA ALA A 29 28.13 44.58 -7.48
C ALA A 29 28.88 45.58 -8.39
N GLY A 30 29.48 46.60 -7.76
CA GLY A 30 30.43 47.50 -8.42
C GLY A 30 31.70 46.77 -8.89
N TRP A 31 32.49 47.41 -9.76
CA TRP A 31 33.64 46.78 -10.43
C TRP A 31 34.59 46.04 -9.47
N TRP A 32 34.94 46.66 -8.33
CA TRP A 32 35.86 46.09 -7.35
C TRP A 32 35.30 44.89 -6.58
N SER A 33 34.00 44.84 -6.30
CA SER A 33 33.36 43.75 -5.53
C SER A 33 32.86 42.60 -6.42
N ARG A 34 32.68 42.86 -7.73
CA ARG A 34 32.15 41.87 -8.69
C ARG A 34 32.98 40.59 -8.78
N ARG A 35 34.32 40.68 -8.70
CA ARG A 35 35.20 39.51 -8.76
C ARG A 35 34.97 38.55 -7.59
N ARG A 36 34.77 39.09 -6.38
CA ARG A 36 34.49 38.30 -5.18
C ARG A 36 33.08 37.68 -5.24
N ALA A 37 32.09 38.45 -5.68
CA ALA A 37 30.73 37.96 -5.87
C ALA A 37 30.68 36.80 -6.90
N LEU A 38 31.42 36.93 -8.02
CA LEU A 38 31.56 35.86 -9.02
C LEU A 38 32.21 34.60 -8.45
N GLY A 39 33.23 34.74 -7.60
CA GLY A 39 33.87 33.62 -6.91
C GLY A 39 32.87 32.86 -6.03
N ARG A 40 32.09 33.58 -5.21
CA ARG A 40 31.05 32.97 -4.35
C ARG A 40 29.94 32.31 -5.17
N LEU A 41 29.51 32.91 -6.28
CA LEU A 41 28.51 32.31 -7.15
C LEU A 41 29.00 30.99 -7.75
N ARG A 42 30.26 30.92 -8.21
CA ARG A 42 30.84 29.68 -8.73
C ARG A 42 30.94 28.60 -7.67
N GLU A 43 31.45 28.95 -6.50
CA GLU A 43 31.54 28.02 -5.37
C GLU A 43 30.16 27.47 -4.98
N LEU A 44 29.12 28.32 -4.97
CA LEU A 44 27.74 27.88 -4.75
C LEU A 44 27.26 26.94 -5.87
N GLU A 45 27.44 27.31 -7.14
CA GLU A 45 27.01 26.51 -8.28
C GLU A 45 27.70 25.13 -8.35
N GLU A 46 28.93 25.02 -7.85
CA GLU A 46 29.70 23.76 -7.79
C GLU A 46 29.32 22.89 -6.58
N SER A 47 28.95 23.51 -5.45
CA SER A 47 28.81 22.80 -4.16
C SER A 47 27.36 22.57 -3.73
N ASP A 48 26.39 23.30 -4.27
CA ASP A 48 25.03 23.28 -3.77
C ASP A 48 24.22 22.03 -4.15
N GLY A 49 24.74 21.17 -5.04
CA GLY A 49 24.08 19.92 -5.45
C GLY A 49 22.68 20.08 -6.04
N LEU A 50 22.33 21.23 -6.62
CA LEU A 50 20.99 21.54 -7.14
C LEU A 50 20.44 20.44 -8.06
N GLU A 51 21.26 19.91 -8.96
CA GLU A 51 20.90 18.85 -9.92
C GLU A 51 20.42 17.57 -9.23
N SER A 52 21.07 17.17 -8.13
CA SER A 52 20.67 15.99 -7.36
C SER A 52 19.29 16.18 -6.70
N VAL A 53 18.96 17.41 -6.29
CA VAL A 53 17.64 17.72 -5.72
C VAL A 53 16.60 17.81 -6.81
N ALA A 54 16.94 18.38 -7.98
CA ALA A 54 16.08 18.41 -9.15
C ALA A 54 15.66 16.97 -9.54
N GLN A 55 16.60 16.03 -9.58
CA GLN A 55 16.31 14.62 -9.84
C GLN A 55 15.39 14.00 -8.79
N ARG A 56 15.61 14.26 -7.50
CA ARG A 56 14.73 13.76 -6.44
C ARG A 56 13.32 14.34 -6.53
N TRP A 57 13.21 15.64 -6.80
CA TRP A 57 11.91 16.29 -6.93
C TRP A 57 11.18 15.81 -8.19
N ALA A 58 11.83 15.77 -9.34
CA ALA A 58 11.25 15.26 -10.58
C ALA A 58 10.71 13.83 -10.42
N ARG A 59 11.46 12.95 -9.73
CA ARG A 59 11.00 11.59 -9.42
C ARG A 59 9.77 11.58 -8.52
N GLU A 60 9.71 12.43 -7.49
CA GLU A 60 8.55 12.49 -6.60
C GLU A 60 7.31 13.06 -7.30
N LEU A 61 7.52 14.04 -8.18
CA LEU A 61 6.48 14.64 -9.01
C LEU A 61 5.86 13.60 -9.96
N LEU A 62 6.70 12.91 -10.73
CA LEU A 62 6.25 11.81 -11.60
C LEU A 62 5.58 10.69 -10.80
N ARG A 63 6.12 10.31 -9.64
CA ARG A 63 5.54 9.28 -8.76
C ARG A 63 4.12 9.66 -8.34
N THR A 64 3.92 10.92 -7.94
CA THR A 64 2.63 11.47 -7.54
C THR A 64 1.65 11.47 -8.71
N GLU A 65 2.07 11.95 -9.88
CA GLU A 65 1.19 12.02 -11.04
C GLU A 65 0.82 10.67 -11.64
N ILE A 66 1.70 9.67 -11.57
CA ILE A 66 1.35 8.29 -11.92
C ILE A 66 0.25 7.77 -10.98
N ALA A 67 0.39 7.99 -9.66
CA ALA A 67 -0.61 7.55 -8.70
C ALA A 67 -1.95 8.27 -8.92
N ASN A 68 -1.94 9.56 -9.24
CA ASN A 68 -3.13 10.34 -9.58
C ASN A 68 -3.82 9.83 -10.85
N ALA A 69 -3.07 9.62 -11.94
CA ALA A 69 -3.60 9.07 -13.19
C ALA A 69 -4.19 7.66 -12.99
N TRP A 70 -3.52 6.83 -12.20
CA TRP A 70 -4.03 5.51 -11.86
C TRP A 70 -5.31 5.57 -11.01
N ALA A 71 -5.39 6.47 -10.03
CA ALA A 71 -6.58 6.64 -9.20
C ALA A 71 -7.82 7.08 -10.01
N ARG A 72 -7.63 7.86 -11.09
CA ARG A 72 -8.68 8.21 -12.05
C ARG A 72 -9.17 7.00 -12.84
N THR A 73 -8.26 6.11 -13.22
CA THR A 73 -8.57 4.90 -14.01
C THR A 73 -9.17 3.78 -13.15
N SER A 74 -8.67 3.59 -11.94
CA SER A 74 -9.05 2.50 -11.04
C SER A 74 -9.27 3.02 -9.63
N ARG A 75 -10.43 3.66 -9.45
CA ARG A 75 -10.84 4.21 -8.16
C ARG A 75 -10.80 3.11 -7.09
N HIS A 76 -10.14 3.39 -5.97
CA HIS A 76 -9.95 2.47 -4.83
C HIS A 76 -8.98 1.30 -5.04
N SER A 77 -8.26 1.24 -6.17
CA SER A 77 -7.10 0.34 -6.29
C SER A 77 -5.91 0.87 -5.52
N ASN A 78 -5.04 -0.04 -5.10
CA ASN A 78 -3.72 0.31 -4.59
C ASN A 78 -2.94 1.11 -5.64
N GLU A 79 -2.21 2.14 -5.21
CA GLU A 79 -1.43 3.05 -6.07
C GLU A 79 -0.45 2.32 -7.01
N TRP A 80 0.12 1.20 -6.56
CA TRP A 80 1.11 0.41 -7.32
C TRP A 80 0.60 -1.00 -7.62
N HIS A 81 -0.72 -1.15 -7.79
CA HIS A 81 -1.31 -2.43 -8.15
C HIS A 81 -0.70 -2.96 -9.48
N PRO A 82 -0.36 -4.27 -9.61
CA PRO A 82 0.28 -4.80 -10.82
C PRO A 82 -0.46 -4.52 -12.14
N ARG A 83 -1.79 -4.43 -12.09
CA ARG A 83 -2.65 -4.05 -13.22
C ARG A 83 -2.39 -2.64 -13.76
N LEU A 84 -1.74 -1.76 -13.00
CA LEU A 84 -1.25 -0.48 -13.52
C LEU A 84 -0.38 -0.69 -14.76
N LEU A 85 0.43 -1.75 -14.79
CA LEU A 85 1.31 -2.06 -15.92
C LEU A 85 0.56 -2.36 -17.22
N GLU A 86 -0.71 -2.78 -17.16
CA GLU A 86 -1.57 -3.01 -18.34
C GLU A 86 -1.92 -1.69 -19.06
N ARG A 87 -1.80 -0.55 -18.35
CA ARG A 87 -2.16 0.78 -18.84
C ARG A 87 -0.97 1.75 -18.85
N LEU A 88 0.23 1.25 -18.53
CA LEU A 88 1.36 2.10 -18.20
C LEU A 88 1.75 3.13 -19.28
N PRO A 89 1.82 2.79 -20.58
CA PRO A 89 2.24 3.77 -21.58
C PRO A 89 1.37 5.04 -21.57
N GLY A 90 0.04 4.90 -21.55
CA GLY A 90 -0.87 6.04 -21.50
C GLY A 90 -0.82 6.79 -20.17
N LEU A 91 -0.70 6.07 -19.04
CA LEU A 91 -0.55 6.69 -17.72
C LEU A 91 0.77 7.47 -17.59
N ALA A 92 1.84 6.98 -18.21
CA ALA A 92 3.15 7.61 -18.19
C ALA A 92 3.19 8.91 -19.00
N GLU A 93 2.54 8.92 -20.18
CA GLU A 93 2.35 10.13 -20.98
C GLU A 93 1.54 11.19 -20.22
N GLU A 94 0.40 10.80 -19.65
CA GLU A 94 -0.45 11.69 -18.86
C GLU A 94 0.29 12.26 -17.64
N ALA A 95 0.98 11.41 -16.89
CA ALA A 95 1.74 11.83 -15.70
C ALA A 95 2.90 12.76 -16.04
N ALA A 96 3.62 12.50 -17.14
CA ALA A 96 4.70 13.37 -17.58
C ALA A 96 4.17 14.74 -18.02
N ALA A 97 3.06 14.78 -18.78
CA ALA A 97 2.43 16.03 -19.20
C ALA A 97 1.97 16.87 -18.00
N GLU A 98 1.31 16.25 -17.02
CA GLU A 98 0.85 16.94 -15.81
C GLU A 98 2.03 17.43 -14.95
N ALA A 99 3.08 16.62 -14.81
CA ALA A 99 4.29 17.01 -14.10
C ALA A 99 4.98 18.21 -14.76
N VAL A 100 5.05 18.26 -16.10
CA VAL A 100 5.60 19.42 -16.83
C VAL A 100 4.77 20.68 -16.57
N LEU A 101 3.44 20.57 -16.54
CA LEU A 101 2.57 21.70 -16.20
C LEU A 101 2.83 22.21 -14.78
N GLN A 102 3.02 21.32 -13.81
CA GLN A 102 3.34 21.69 -12.43
C GLN A 102 4.74 22.31 -12.30
N ALA A 103 5.71 21.87 -13.11
CA ALA A 103 7.06 22.42 -13.13
C ALA A 103 7.15 23.84 -13.73
N GLY A 104 6.12 24.31 -14.46
CA GLY A 104 6.12 25.65 -15.06
C GLY A 104 7.23 25.81 -16.10
N ASP A 105 8.02 26.89 -16.00
CA ASP A 105 9.13 27.18 -16.92
C ASP A 105 10.49 26.65 -16.39
N ASP A 106 10.49 25.63 -15.54
CA ASP A 106 11.72 25.13 -14.93
C ASP A 106 12.56 24.27 -15.90
N GLU A 107 13.58 24.91 -16.49
CA GLU A 107 14.51 24.31 -17.44
C GLU A 107 15.32 23.13 -16.88
N LEU A 108 15.51 23.04 -15.55
CA LEU A 108 16.24 21.92 -14.94
C LEU A 108 15.35 20.69 -14.75
N LEU A 109 14.05 20.89 -14.52
CA LEU A 109 13.09 19.80 -14.33
C LEU A 109 12.59 19.23 -15.64
N HIS A 110 12.30 20.06 -16.64
CA HIS A 110 11.68 19.61 -17.91
C HIS A 110 12.38 18.40 -18.54
N PRO A 111 13.72 18.34 -18.65
CA PRO A 111 14.40 17.17 -19.23
C PRO A 111 14.24 15.87 -18.42
N LEU A 112 13.85 15.97 -17.14
CA LEU A 112 13.66 14.84 -16.23
C LEU A 112 12.22 14.32 -16.24
N LEU A 113 11.26 15.15 -16.65
CA LEU A 113 9.82 14.87 -16.61
C LEU A 113 9.32 14.22 -17.90
N THR A 114 9.85 13.03 -18.19
CA THR A 114 9.56 12.29 -19.43
C THR A 114 8.66 11.08 -19.17
N ALA A 115 7.91 10.67 -20.19
CA ALA A 115 7.13 9.42 -20.14
C ALA A 115 8.02 8.21 -19.84
N ALA A 116 9.24 8.15 -20.41
CA ALA A 116 10.19 7.06 -20.13
C ALA A 116 10.62 7.02 -18.65
N ALA A 117 10.87 8.18 -18.03
CA ALA A 117 11.17 8.26 -16.60
C ALA A 117 9.96 7.83 -15.75
N ALA A 118 8.75 8.24 -16.14
CA ALA A 118 7.51 7.81 -15.49
C ALA A 118 7.31 6.29 -15.58
N GLU A 119 7.53 5.69 -16.75
CA GLU A 119 7.46 4.23 -16.94
C GLU A 119 8.44 3.50 -16.03
N GLN A 120 9.69 3.95 -15.98
CA GLN A 120 10.71 3.36 -15.14
C GLN A 120 10.31 3.41 -13.66
N ILE A 121 9.87 4.58 -13.18
CA ILE A 121 9.42 4.75 -11.79
C ILE A 121 8.24 3.82 -11.49
N ALA A 122 7.25 3.71 -12.38
CA ALA A 122 6.11 2.83 -12.19
C ALA A 122 6.54 1.36 -12.06
N ARG A 123 7.39 0.88 -12.98
CA ARG A 123 7.89 -0.50 -12.95
C ARG A 123 8.66 -0.80 -11.66
N GLU A 124 9.58 0.10 -11.27
CA GLU A 124 10.35 -0.03 -10.02
C GLU A 124 9.43 -0.12 -8.79
N ASN A 125 8.38 0.69 -8.72
CA ASN A 125 7.45 0.69 -7.59
C ASN A 125 6.53 -0.54 -7.61
N VAL A 126 6.01 -0.94 -8.77
CA VAL A 126 5.23 -2.19 -8.90
C VAL A 126 6.10 -3.39 -8.51
N ASP A 127 7.35 -3.48 -8.98
CA ASP A 127 8.25 -4.59 -8.64
C ASP A 127 8.62 -4.61 -7.15
N ARG A 128 8.78 -3.43 -6.53
CA ARG A 128 8.95 -3.33 -5.07
C ARG A 128 7.75 -3.89 -4.32
N VAL A 129 6.54 -3.55 -4.76
CA VAL A 129 5.30 -4.02 -4.13
C VAL A 129 5.10 -5.53 -4.38
N ARG A 130 5.35 -6.02 -5.59
CA ARG A 130 5.27 -7.44 -5.93
C ARG A 130 6.18 -8.29 -5.07
N ARG A 131 7.43 -7.88 -4.85
CA ARG A 131 8.35 -8.60 -3.94
C ARG A 131 7.79 -8.81 -2.54
N VAL A 132 7.03 -7.85 -2.02
CA VAL A 132 6.34 -8.01 -0.73
C VAL A 132 5.14 -8.93 -0.89
N VAL A 133 4.27 -8.67 -1.86
CA VAL A 133 3.04 -9.43 -2.07
C VAL A 133 3.32 -10.91 -2.36
N ASP A 134 4.40 -11.21 -3.05
CA ASP A 134 4.75 -12.56 -3.49
C ASP A 134 5.45 -13.39 -2.40
N ASP A 135 5.84 -12.79 -1.27
CA ASP A 135 6.38 -13.54 -0.13
C ASP A 135 5.32 -14.52 0.40
N PRO A 136 5.56 -15.83 0.38
CA PRO A 136 4.58 -16.81 0.86
C PRO A 136 4.51 -16.89 2.38
N THR A 137 5.43 -16.27 3.11
CA THR A 137 5.63 -16.51 4.54
C THR A 137 4.55 -15.85 5.38
N ILE A 138 3.91 -16.67 6.22
CA ILE A 138 2.93 -16.22 7.21
C ILE A 138 3.35 -16.79 8.57
N TYR A 139 3.58 -15.89 9.54
CA TYR A 139 3.73 -16.26 10.93
C TYR A 139 2.37 -16.63 11.52
N LEU A 140 2.36 -17.71 12.30
CA LEU A 140 1.19 -18.23 13.01
C LEU A 140 1.50 -18.24 14.50
N LEU A 141 0.69 -17.54 15.29
CA LEU A 141 0.68 -17.65 16.74
C LEU A 141 -0.65 -18.27 17.19
N ARG A 142 -0.58 -19.38 17.90
CA ARG A 142 -1.73 -19.95 18.64
C ARG A 142 -1.79 -19.30 20.02
N THR A 143 -2.94 -18.78 20.37
CA THR A 143 -3.14 -18.03 21.62
C THR A 143 -4.62 -18.06 22.00
N THR A 144 -5.02 -17.27 22.98
CA THR A 144 -6.41 -17.14 23.45
C THR A 144 -6.89 -15.71 23.40
N THR A 145 -8.20 -15.52 23.33
CA THR A 145 -8.84 -14.23 23.66
C THR A 145 -8.59 -13.88 25.14
N PRO A 146 -8.87 -12.64 25.58
CA PRO A 146 -8.88 -12.30 27.00
C PRO A 146 -9.80 -13.20 27.85
N ASP A 147 -10.88 -13.70 27.24
CA ASP A 147 -11.86 -14.60 27.86
C ASP A 147 -11.42 -16.08 27.85
N GLY A 148 -10.25 -16.39 27.26
CA GLY A 148 -9.68 -17.73 27.22
C GLY A 148 -10.01 -18.54 25.97
N ASP A 149 -10.73 -17.98 25.00
CA ASP A 149 -11.19 -18.73 23.83
C ASP A 149 -10.06 -18.98 22.82
N PRO A 150 -10.01 -20.17 22.19
CA PRO A 150 -8.96 -20.50 21.23
C PRO A 150 -8.92 -19.55 20.03
N MET A 151 -7.76 -18.94 19.81
CA MET A 151 -7.54 -17.93 18.79
C MET A 151 -6.24 -18.19 18.03
N VAL A 152 -6.18 -17.77 16.77
CA VAL A 152 -4.92 -17.68 16.03
C VAL A 152 -4.68 -16.26 15.55
N VAL A 153 -3.43 -15.83 15.60
CA VAL A 153 -2.97 -14.61 14.95
C VAL A 153 -2.12 -15.03 13.76
N LEU A 154 -2.46 -14.52 12.58
CA LEU A 154 -1.69 -14.72 11.36
C LEU A 154 -1.09 -13.38 10.94
N GLN A 155 0.20 -13.35 10.64
CA GLN A 155 0.91 -12.18 10.16
C GLN A 155 1.72 -12.50 8.91
N HIS A 156 1.50 -11.75 7.84
CA HIS A 156 2.31 -11.84 6.64
C HIS A 156 3.68 -11.21 6.88
N ALA A 157 4.76 -11.96 6.63
CA ALA A 157 6.10 -11.61 7.07
C ALA A 157 6.61 -10.29 6.46
N ALA A 158 6.53 -10.15 5.13
CA ALA A 158 7.09 -8.99 4.44
C ALA A 158 6.27 -7.70 4.60
N SER A 159 4.94 -7.80 4.75
CA SER A 159 4.07 -6.60 4.79
C SER A 159 3.65 -6.17 6.19
N GLY A 160 3.81 -7.03 7.20
CA GLY A 160 3.31 -6.80 8.54
C GLY A 160 1.77 -6.89 8.68
N LEU A 161 1.03 -7.06 7.56
CA LEU A 161 -0.41 -7.24 7.60
C LEU A 161 -0.77 -8.47 8.42
N ARG A 162 -1.71 -8.32 9.34
CA ARG A 162 -2.09 -9.36 10.28
C ARG A 162 -3.56 -9.35 10.61
N GLY A 163 -4.03 -10.54 10.98
CA GLY A 163 -5.42 -10.79 11.35
C GLY A 163 -5.48 -11.74 12.54
N ARG A 164 -6.48 -11.51 13.37
CA ARG A 164 -6.83 -12.31 14.53
C ARG A 164 -8.10 -13.07 14.22
N PHE A 165 -8.06 -14.38 14.41
CA PHE A 165 -9.10 -15.32 14.03
C PHE A 165 -9.50 -16.12 15.26
N ALA A 166 -10.68 -15.82 15.81
CA ALA A 166 -11.23 -16.47 16.99
C ALA A 166 -12.44 -17.32 16.60
N VAL A 167 -12.72 -18.37 17.38
CA VAL A 167 -13.99 -19.10 17.27
C VAL A 167 -14.80 -18.78 18.50
N ASP A 168 -16.03 -18.35 18.26
CA ASP A 168 -17.02 -18.10 19.30
C ASP A 168 -17.41 -19.46 19.93
N PRO A 169 -17.21 -19.64 21.24
CA PRO A 169 -17.49 -20.91 21.90
C PRO A 169 -19.00 -21.20 22.02
N VAL A 170 -19.86 -20.17 21.87
CA VAL A 170 -21.31 -20.31 22.06
C VAL A 170 -21.97 -20.85 20.80
N ASP A 171 -21.67 -20.26 19.65
CA ASP A 171 -22.32 -20.59 18.38
C ASP A 171 -21.41 -21.32 17.37
N GLY A 172 -20.12 -21.47 17.69
CA GLY A 172 -19.13 -22.18 16.87
C GLY A 172 -18.70 -21.42 15.61
N PHE A 173 -19.13 -20.17 15.41
CA PHE A 173 -18.74 -19.37 14.26
C PHE A 173 -17.39 -18.67 14.48
N GLY A 174 -16.66 -18.50 13.38
CA GLY A 174 -15.39 -17.79 13.37
C GLY A 174 -15.56 -16.28 13.23
N ASP A 175 -14.85 -15.51 14.05
CA ASP A 175 -14.69 -14.08 13.94
C ASP A 175 -13.33 -13.69 13.41
N VAL A 176 -13.30 -12.63 12.61
CA VAL A 176 -12.06 -12.04 12.11
C VAL A 176 -11.95 -10.59 12.52
N PHE A 177 -10.83 -10.27 13.16
CA PHE A 177 -10.41 -8.91 13.45
C PHE A 177 -9.11 -8.63 12.68
N SER A 178 -9.16 -7.74 11.70
CA SER A 178 -8.03 -7.49 10.78
C SER A 178 -7.67 -6.00 10.73
N LYS A 179 -7.43 -5.42 11.90
CA LYS A 179 -6.84 -4.08 12.07
C LYS A 179 -5.38 -4.26 12.53
N PRO A 180 -4.39 -4.25 11.63
CA PRO A 180 -3.01 -4.57 11.98
C PRO A 180 -2.44 -3.72 13.11
N TYR A 181 -2.82 -2.45 13.18
CA TYR A 181 -2.38 -1.50 14.20
C TYR A 181 -2.95 -1.76 15.61
N ASP A 182 -4.05 -2.52 15.71
CA ASP A 182 -4.65 -2.93 16.99
C ASP A 182 -4.20 -4.35 17.42
N ILE A 183 -3.34 -5.00 16.63
CA ILE A 183 -2.83 -6.36 16.88
C ILE A 183 -1.31 -6.25 17.03
N PRO A 184 -0.71 -6.70 18.15
CA PRO A 184 0.75 -6.72 18.29
C PRO A 184 1.42 -7.53 17.18
N SER A 185 2.61 -7.09 16.75
CA SER A 185 3.43 -7.88 15.82
C SER A 185 3.86 -9.19 16.47
N ILE A 186 3.73 -10.28 15.73
CA ILE A 186 4.24 -11.61 16.09
C ILE A 186 5.49 -11.97 15.27
N ASN A 187 6.01 -11.05 14.45
CA ASN A 187 7.25 -11.26 13.72
C ASN A 187 8.44 -11.18 14.69
N PRO A 188 9.24 -12.26 14.87
CA PRO A 188 10.39 -12.25 15.79
C PRO A 188 11.48 -11.26 15.36
N ASP A 189 11.63 -11.01 14.05
CA ASP A 189 12.62 -10.08 13.51
C ASP A 189 12.17 -8.62 13.58
N ASN A 190 10.87 -8.40 13.78
CA ASN A 190 10.28 -7.06 13.90
C ASN A 190 9.09 -7.04 14.87
N PRO A 191 9.33 -7.19 16.19
CA PRO A 191 8.28 -7.27 17.21
C PRO A 191 7.59 -5.92 17.46
N HIS A 192 8.17 -4.82 16.97
CA HIS A 192 7.67 -3.45 17.16
C HIS A 192 6.99 -2.88 15.90
N ASP A 193 6.68 -3.71 14.91
CA ASP A 193 5.91 -3.29 13.74
C ASP A 193 4.53 -2.78 14.17
N ASP A 194 4.30 -1.49 14.02
CA ASP A 194 3.06 -0.80 14.41
C ASP A 194 1.88 -1.07 13.46
N GLY A 195 2.11 -1.72 12.31
CA GLY A 195 1.06 -2.04 11.34
C GLY A 195 0.44 -0.81 10.65
N ASN A 196 1.04 0.38 10.77
CA ASN A 196 0.48 1.65 10.27
C ASN A 196 0.60 1.83 8.75
N ARG A 197 1.25 0.91 8.04
CA ARG A 197 1.47 0.97 6.58
C ARG A 197 0.54 0.04 5.79
N TRP A 198 -0.60 -0.34 6.37
CA TRP A 198 -1.47 -1.37 5.81
C TRP A 198 -2.08 -0.96 4.47
N GLU A 199 -2.31 0.34 4.26
CA GLU A 199 -2.87 0.92 3.03
C GLU A 199 -2.00 0.63 1.81
N LEU A 200 -0.67 0.57 1.99
CA LEU A 200 0.29 0.25 0.93
C LEU A 200 0.08 -1.14 0.34
N TYR A 201 -0.61 -2.03 1.06
CA TYR A 201 -0.79 -3.42 0.66
C TYR A 201 -2.26 -3.85 0.56
N ALA A 202 -3.18 -2.96 0.92
CA ALA A 202 -4.62 -3.19 0.77
C ALA A 202 -4.97 -3.45 -0.70
N GLY A 203 -5.84 -4.44 -0.94
CA GLY A 203 -6.28 -4.79 -2.30
C GLY A 203 -5.33 -5.70 -3.08
N LEU A 204 -4.10 -5.96 -2.60
CA LEU A 204 -3.10 -6.78 -3.29
C LEU A 204 -3.19 -8.30 -3.00
N GLY A 205 -4.25 -8.75 -2.34
CA GLY A 205 -4.51 -10.18 -2.12
C GLY A 205 -3.88 -10.78 -0.85
N ILE A 206 -3.02 -10.06 -0.13
CA ILE A 206 -2.42 -10.53 1.14
C ILE A 206 -3.50 -10.88 2.18
N GLY A 207 -4.49 -10.00 2.36
CA GLY A 207 -5.61 -10.26 3.28
C GLY A 207 -6.38 -11.55 2.94
N ARG A 208 -6.59 -11.85 1.66
CA ARG A 208 -7.21 -13.11 1.24
C ARG A 208 -6.38 -14.31 1.66
N ARG A 209 -5.05 -14.24 1.54
CA ARG A 209 -4.16 -15.32 1.97
C ARG A 209 -4.25 -15.59 3.47
N LEU A 210 -4.29 -14.53 4.30
CA LEU A 210 -4.48 -14.68 5.74
C LEU A 210 -5.81 -15.35 6.07
N TYR A 211 -6.90 -14.96 5.41
CA TYR A 211 -8.23 -15.53 5.64
C TYR A 211 -8.31 -17.01 5.22
N LEU A 212 -7.76 -17.35 4.05
CA LEU A 212 -7.74 -18.73 3.58
C LEU A 212 -6.84 -19.61 4.44
N ALA A 213 -5.69 -19.11 4.89
CA ALA A 213 -4.83 -19.84 5.82
C ALA A 213 -5.55 -20.11 7.15
N ALA A 214 -6.33 -19.16 7.68
CA ALA A 214 -7.13 -19.39 8.88
C ALA A 214 -8.22 -20.46 8.67
N ALA A 215 -8.88 -20.46 7.50
CA ALA A 215 -9.84 -21.49 7.15
C ALA A 215 -9.20 -22.87 6.95
N GLU A 216 -7.98 -22.94 6.40
CA GLU A 216 -7.23 -24.19 6.29
C GLU A 216 -6.85 -24.76 7.67
N ILE A 217 -6.48 -23.89 8.61
CA ILE A 217 -6.20 -24.28 10.00
C ILE A 217 -7.48 -24.75 10.72
N ARG A 218 -8.65 -24.21 10.35
CA ARG A 218 -9.95 -24.53 10.95
C ARG A 218 -11.02 -24.80 9.87
N PRO A 219 -10.96 -25.96 9.17
CA PRO A 219 -11.76 -26.21 7.96
C PRO A 219 -13.26 -26.35 8.21
N HIS A 220 -13.67 -26.66 9.44
CA HIS A 220 -15.09 -26.80 9.80
C HIS A 220 -15.74 -25.49 10.26
N ILE A 221 -14.96 -24.41 10.38
CA ILE A 221 -15.46 -23.15 10.90
C ILE A 221 -16.01 -22.29 9.76
N ARG A 222 -17.21 -21.77 9.97
CA ARG A 222 -17.84 -20.76 9.12
C ARG A 222 -17.54 -19.38 9.69
N TRP A 223 -17.11 -18.45 8.85
CA TRP A 223 -16.59 -17.15 9.27
C TRP A 223 -17.60 -16.04 9.05
N ARG A 224 -18.06 -15.42 10.14
CA ARG A 224 -19.07 -14.38 10.10
C ARG A 224 -18.50 -13.04 9.61
N ALA A 225 -19.42 -12.21 9.12
CA ALA A 225 -19.22 -10.83 8.75
C ALA A 225 -19.71 -9.97 9.91
N GLY A 226 -18.80 -9.63 10.83
CA GLY A 226 -19.08 -8.62 11.86
C GLY A 226 -19.11 -7.21 11.28
N ILE A 227 -18.75 -6.21 12.09
CA ILE A 227 -18.59 -4.82 11.60
C ILE A 227 -17.43 -4.79 10.61
N GLN A 228 -17.70 -4.36 9.37
CA GLN A 228 -16.71 -4.29 8.29
C GLN A 228 -16.36 -2.83 7.98
N SER A 229 -15.08 -2.54 7.83
CA SER A 229 -14.66 -1.28 7.22
C SER A 229 -14.95 -1.29 5.71
N PRO A 230 -15.10 -0.13 5.07
CA PRO A 230 -15.24 -0.05 3.61
C PRO A 230 -14.13 -0.78 2.84
N TYR A 231 -12.91 -0.83 3.40
CA TYR A 231 -11.77 -1.55 2.83
C TYR A 231 -11.88 -3.08 2.92
N ALA A 232 -12.60 -3.60 3.91
CA ALA A 232 -12.78 -5.04 4.11
C ALA A 232 -13.94 -5.62 3.26
N VAL A 233 -14.94 -4.80 2.91
CA VAL A 233 -16.14 -5.24 2.17
C VAL A 233 -15.77 -5.95 0.85
N PRO A 234 -14.91 -5.40 -0.04
CA PRO A 234 -14.59 -6.08 -1.29
C PRO A 234 -13.92 -7.45 -1.10
N LEU A 235 -13.05 -7.58 -0.11
CA LEU A 235 -12.41 -8.86 0.23
C LEU A 235 -13.46 -9.87 0.69
N ARG A 236 -14.33 -9.47 1.61
CA ARG A 236 -15.36 -10.33 2.21
C ARG A 236 -16.39 -10.79 1.18
N THR A 237 -16.84 -9.89 0.30
CA THR A 237 -17.72 -10.25 -0.82
C THR A 237 -17.05 -11.24 -1.77
N ARG A 238 -15.76 -11.07 -2.10
CA ARG A 238 -15.04 -12.04 -2.96
C ARG A 238 -14.88 -13.41 -2.30
N LEU A 239 -14.66 -13.46 -0.98
CA LEU A 239 -14.60 -14.72 -0.23
C LEU A 239 -15.96 -15.43 -0.23
N HIS A 240 -17.05 -14.69 0.06
CA HIS A 240 -18.41 -15.23 0.01
C HIS A 240 -18.79 -15.70 -1.39
N ASN A 241 -18.48 -14.94 -2.44
CA ASN A 241 -18.80 -15.37 -3.81
C ASN A 241 -18.00 -16.60 -4.25
N ALA A 242 -16.84 -16.87 -3.64
CA ALA A 242 -16.06 -18.07 -3.92
C ALA A 242 -16.55 -19.28 -3.11
N ASP A 243 -16.95 -19.08 -1.87
CA ASP A 243 -17.51 -20.10 -0.98
C ASP A 243 -18.54 -19.45 -0.03
N PRO A 244 -19.81 -19.42 -0.44
CA PRO A 244 -20.85 -18.70 0.29
C PRO A 244 -21.29 -19.41 1.57
N TYR A 245 -20.98 -20.70 1.70
CA TYR A 245 -21.29 -21.47 2.90
C TYR A 245 -20.29 -21.17 4.03
N HIS A 246 -18.99 -21.13 3.72
CA HIS A 246 -17.93 -20.89 4.72
C HIS A 246 -17.77 -19.41 5.07
N TRP A 247 -18.03 -18.49 4.15
CA TRP A 247 -17.81 -17.06 4.40
C TRP A 247 -19.12 -16.30 4.36
N ALA A 248 -19.45 -15.54 5.40
CA ALA A 248 -20.53 -14.56 5.32
C ALA A 248 -20.07 -13.33 4.52
N GLY A 249 -20.99 -12.71 3.79
CA GLY A 249 -20.73 -11.50 3.02
C GLY A 249 -22.01 -10.82 2.55
N HIS A 250 -21.87 -9.58 2.08
CA HIS A 250 -22.97 -8.89 1.42
C HIS A 250 -23.14 -9.45 -0.01
N CYS A 251 -24.32 -9.99 -0.31
CA CYS A 251 -24.63 -10.64 -1.58
C CYS A 251 -26.09 -10.42 -1.97
N ALA A 252 -26.32 -9.85 -3.15
CA ALA A 252 -27.66 -9.58 -3.68
C ALA A 252 -28.48 -10.87 -3.85
N TRP A 253 -27.86 -11.94 -4.35
CA TRP A 253 -28.52 -13.25 -4.54
C TRP A 253 -29.05 -13.82 -3.21
N CYS A 254 -28.25 -13.76 -2.15
CA CYS A 254 -28.64 -14.19 -0.81
C CYS A 254 -29.78 -13.33 -0.26
N SER A 255 -29.72 -12.01 -0.48
CA SER A 255 -30.78 -11.08 -0.05
C SER A 255 -32.10 -11.32 -0.78
N GLU A 256 -32.08 -11.51 -2.10
CA GLU A 256 -33.27 -11.79 -2.91
C GLU A 256 -33.97 -13.09 -2.47
N ARG A 257 -33.18 -14.10 -2.10
CA ARG A 257 -33.68 -15.41 -1.63
C ARG A 257 -33.91 -15.45 -0.12
N ARG A 258 -33.71 -14.35 0.59
CA ARG A 258 -33.87 -14.21 2.05
C ARG A 258 -33.09 -15.28 2.83
N ILE A 259 -31.90 -15.63 2.35
CA ILE A 259 -31.04 -16.61 3.01
C ILE A 259 -30.53 -16.03 4.33
N ILE A 260 -30.89 -16.67 5.44
CA ILE A 260 -30.34 -16.35 6.76
C ILE A 260 -29.04 -17.15 6.90
N TRP A 261 -27.91 -16.54 6.52
CA TRP A 261 -26.64 -17.25 6.39
C TRP A 261 -26.28 -18.11 7.62
N ARG A 262 -26.53 -17.64 8.84
CA ARG A 262 -26.22 -18.40 10.06
C ARG A 262 -27.00 -19.71 10.17
N GLU A 263 -28.25 -19.72 9.74
CA GLU A 263 -29.15 -20.87 9.79
C GLU A 263 -29.02 -21.76 8.55
N ALA A 264 -28.51 -21.18 7.46
CA ALA A 264 -28.42 -21.82 6.16
C ALA A 264 -27.47 -23.02 6.13
N GLY A 265 -27.99 -24.14 5.64
CA GLY A 265 -27.20 -25.34 5.32
C GLY A 265 -26.51 -25.23 3.95
N PRO A 266 -25.56 -26.14 3.63
CA PRO A 266 -24.85 -26.13 2.35
C PRO A 266 -25.78 -26.20 1.14
N ALA A 267 -26.89 -26.93 1.23
CA ALA A 267 -27.83 -27.12 0.14
C ALA A 267 -28.52 -25.82 -0.31
N GLU A 268 -28.70 -24.87 0.61
CA GLU A 268 -29.31 -23.57 0.29
C GLU A 268 -28.42 -22.69 -0.59
N PHE A 269 -27.12 -23.01 -0.68
CA PHE A 269 -26.16 -22.33 -1.54
C PHE A 269 -25.85 -23.08 -2.84
N SER A 270 -26.51 -24.20 -3.10
CA SER A 270 -26.23 -25.05 -4.28
C SER A 270 -26.41 -24.32 -5.62
N GLU A 271 -27.34 -23.36 -5.68
CA GLU A 271 -27.60 -22.51 -6.84
C GLU A 271 -26.93 -21.12 -6.75
N HIS A 272 -26.08 -20.90 -5.73
CA HIS A 272 -25.39 -19.62 -5.59
C HIS A 272 -24.41 -19.45 -6.76
N PRO A 273 -24.38 -18.28 -7.45
CA PRO A 273 -23.43 -18.04 -8.53
C PRO A 273 -22.01 -17.94 -7.96
N ILE A 274 -21.26 -19.05 -8.03
CA ILE A 274 -19.88 -19.09 -7.56
C ILE A 274 -18.99 -18.34 -8.56
N THR A 275 -18.24 -17.37 -8.05
CA THR A 275 -17.15 -16.72 -8.79
C THR A 275 -15.83 -17.18 -8.20
N PRO A 276 -15.12 -18.12 -8.86
CA PRO A 276 -13.84 -18.60 -8.36
C PRO A 276 -12.86 -17.42 -8.25
N ALA A 277 -12.29 -17.23 -7.07
CA ALA A 277 -11.19 -16.32 -6.92
C ALA A 277 -9.91 -16.96 -7.52
N PRO A 278 -9.02 -16.19 -8.14
CA PRO A 278 -7.76 -16.71 -8.67
C PRO A 278 -6.97 -17.44 -7.57
N ALA A 279 -6.15 -18.41 -7.96
CA ALA A 279 -5.33 -19.16 -7.01
C ALA A 279 -4.52 -18.20 -6.13
N ALA A 280 -4.60 -18.38 -4.81
CA ALA A 280 -3.72 -17.69 -3.89
C ALA A 280 -2.34 -18.33 -3.94
N ILE A 281 -1.29 -17.53 -3.71
CA ILE A 281 0.03 -18.06 -3.38
C ILE A 281 -0.13 -18.91 -2.12
N ALA A 282 0.27 -20.18 -2.19
CA ALA A 282 0.19 -21.10 -1.07
C ALA A 282 1.03 -20.56 0.09
N PRO A 283 0.46 -20.47 1.31
CA PRO A 283 1.17 -19.91 2.45
C PRO A 283 2.24 -20.88 2.95
N ARG A 284 3.42 -20.35 3.30
CA ARG A 284 4.42 -21.04 4.10
C ARG A 284 4.23 -20.62 5.56
N LEU A 285 3.57 -21.47 6.34
CA LEU A 285 3.30 -21.19 7.76
C LEU A 285 4.55 -21.41 8.61
N ILE A 286 4.88 -20.43 9.45
CA ILE A 286 5.93 -20.52 10.47
C ILE A 286 5.28 -20.30 11.82
N GLU A 287 5.28 -21.32 12.68
CA GLU A 287 4.71 -21.21 14.02
C GLU A 287 5.65 -20.42 14.94
N VAL A 288 5.08 -19.43 15.62
CA VAL A 288 5.77 -18.58 16.59
C VAL A 288 5.31 -19.00 17.98
N THR A 289 6.28 -19.28 18.85
CA THR A 289 6.01 -19.57 20.26
C THR A 289 6.33 -18.34 21.08
N THR A 290 5.36 -17.81 21.81
CA THR A 290 5.65 -16.83 22.86
C THR A 290 6.24 -17.58 24.04
N SER A 291 7.53 -17.35 24.35
CA SER A 291 8.08 -17.80 25.63
C SER A 291 7.31 -17.09 26.74
N SER A 292 6.58 -17.87 27.55
CA SER A 292 5.88 -17.38 28.73
C SER A 292 6.84 -16.57 29.59
N ARG A 293 6.51 -15.30 29.86
CA ARG A 293 7.09 -14.55 30.98
C ARG A 293 6.08 -14.54 32.11
#